data_AF-A0A4R2TGN2-F1
#
_entry.id   AF-A0A4R2TGN2-F1
#
_cell.length_a   1.000
_cell.length_b   1.000
_cell.length_c   1.000
_cell.angle_alpha   90.00
_cell.angle_beta   90.00
_cell.angle_gamma   90.00
#
_symmetry.space_group_name_H-M   'P 1'
#
loop_
_entity.id
_entity.type
_entity.pdbx_description
1 polymer ?
#
loop_
_entity_poly.entity_id
_entity_poly.type
_entity_poly.pdbx_seq_one_letter_code
_entity_poly.pdbx_strand_id
1 'polypeptide(L)'
;MLFRKVVPFAVVAALVSGCVDPSLSPMQNARNATVAVDKAERDYEAARPYAIQLLPYLSPRDAEAVRRAMASIEHFLAIARAATDFGEQIAAIEEARRSLTYVEDSNARNRGALPDR
;
A
#
# COMPACT_ATOMS: atom_id res chain seq x y z
N MET A 1 -5.85 -34.08 0.38
CA MET A 1 -5.02 -33.09 -0.36
C MET A 1 -5.88 -31.89 -0.75
N LEU A 2 -6.17 -30.98 0.17
CA LEU A 2 -6.80 -29.68 -0.11
C LEU A 2 -6.34 -28.73 1.03
N PHE A 3 -6.25 -27.43 0.77
CA PHE A 3 -5.60 -26.39 1.60
C PHE A 3 -4.11 -26.14 1.30
N ARG A 4 -3.80 -25.58 0.12
CA ARG A 4 -2.46 -25.00 -0.09
C ARG A 4 -2.34 -23.80 -1.03
N LYS A 5 -3.42 -23.08 -1.39
CA LYS A 5 -3.34 -22.08 -2.47
C LYS A 5 -4.00 -20.71 -2.26
N VAL A 6 -4.45 -20.33 -1.06
CA VAL A 6 -5.14 -19.02 -0.87
C VAL A 6 -4.40 -18.05 0.06
N VAL A 7 -3.21 -18.41 0.55
CA VAL A 7 -2.54 -17.62 1.59
C VAL A 7 -1.86 -16.32 1.11
N PRO A 8 -1.38 -16.13 -0.13
CA PRO A 8 -0.66 -14.88 -0.45
C PRO A 8 -1.58 -13.67 -0.68
N PHE A 9 -2.82 -13.89 -1.16
CA PHE A 9 -3.76 -12.78 -1.38
C PHE A 9 -4.36 -12.25 -0.07
N ALA A 10 -4.57 -13.13 0.91
CA ALA A 10 -5.11 -12.76 2.20
C ALA A 10 -4.15 -11.92 3.04
N VAL A 11 -2.83 -12.10 2.89
CA VAL A 11 -1.84 -11.28 3.64
C VAL A 11 -1.73 -9.88 3.05
N VAL A 12 -1.74 -9.74 1.72
CA VAL A 12 -1.76 -8.41 1.07
C VAL A 12 -3.10 -7.71 1.33
N ALA A 13 -4.23 -8.43 1.24
CA ALA A 13 -5.53 -7.89 1.59
C ALA A 13 -5.66 -7.56 3.09
N ALA A 14 -5.01 -8.30 4.00
CA ALA A 14 -5.03 -7.99 5.43
C ALA A 14 -4.13 -6.79 5.80
N LEU A 15 -3.00 -6.62 5.11
CA LEU A 15 -2.17 -5.41 5.22
C LEU A 15 -2.88 -4.18 4.64
N VAL A 16 -3.62 -4.34 3.53
CA VAL A 16 -4.41 -3.24 2.95
C VAL A 16 -5.69 -2.96 3.77
N SER A 17 -6.38 -3.99 4.26
CA SER A 17 -7.63 -3.86 5.02
C SER A 17 -7.43 -3.35 6.45
N GLY A 18 -6.23 -3.47 7.02
CA GLY A 18 -5.89 -2.90 8.33
C GLY A 18 -5.41 -1.45 8.30
N CYS A 19 -5.15 -0.90 7.11
CA CYS A 19 -4.54 0.43 6.93
C CYS A 19 -5.47 1.48 6.31
N VAL A 20 -6.67 1.10 5.88
CA VAL A 20 -7.66 2.04 5.36
C VAL A 20 -8.57 2.48 6.51
N ASP A 21 -8.33 3.69 7.00
CA ASP A 21 -9.24 4.33 7.95
C ASP A 21 -10.32 5.08 7.15
N PRO A 22 -11.61 4.69 7.24
CA PRO A 22 -12.68 5.32 6.48
C PRO A 22 -12.94 6.78 6.92
N SER A 23 -12.42 7.20 8.06
CA SER A 23 -12.52 8.59 8.54
C SER A 23 -11.50 9.54 7.89
N LEU A 24 -10.46 9.01 7.23
CA LEU A 24 -9.42 9.79 6.58
C LEU A 24 -9.72 10.03 5.09
N SER A 25 -9.15 11.10 4.53
CA SER A 25 -9.24 11.32 3.09
C SER A 25 -8.50 10.21 2.32
N PRO A 26 -8.90 9.90 1.07
CA PRO A 26 -8.18 8.94 0.24
C PRO A 26 -6.68 9.25 0.13
N MET A 27 -6.32 10.54 0.04
CA MET A 27 -4.93 11.00 -0.02
C MET A 27 -4.16 10.75 1.30
N GLN A 28 -4.82 10.91 2.45
CA GLN A 28 -4.22 10.62 3.75
C GLN A 28 -3.99 9.11 3.94
N ASN A 29 -4.96 8.28 3.53
CA ASN A 29 -4.81 6.83 3.55
C ASN A 29 -3.67 6.35 2.64
N ALA A 30 -3.60 6.88 1.42
CA ALA A 30 -2.51 6.57 0.49
C ALA A 30 -1.15 6.94 1.09
N ARG A 31 -1.02 8.14 1.67
CA ARG A 31 0.22 8.59 2.31
C ARG A 31 0.61 7.72 3.52
N ASN A 32 -0.34 7.33 4.36
CA ASN A 32 -0.09 6.44 5.49
C ASN A 32 0.41 5.07 5.02
N ALA A 33 -0.15 4.53 3.94
CA ALA A 33 0.30 3.29 3.33
C ALA A 33 1.75 3.40 2.81
N THR A 34 2.08 4.49 2.10
CA THR A 34 3.46 4.77 1.64
C THR A 34 4.44 4.80 2.81
N VAL A 35 4.11 5.52 3.89
CA VAL A 35 4.95 5.59 5.10
C VAL A 35 5.13 4.22 5.76
N ALA A 36 4.09 3.38 5.77
CA ALA A 36 4.17 2.03 6.32
C ALA A 36 5.12 1.13 5.51
N VAL A 37 5.06 1.22 4.17
CA VAL A 37 5.98 0.49 3.27
C VAL A 37 7.41 0.97 3.46
N ASP A 38 7.65 2.29 3.51
CA ASP A 38 8.99 2.85 3.75
C ASP A 38 9.56 2.46 5.12
N LYS A 39 8.70 2.30 6.13
CA LYS A 39 9.12 1.76 7.43
C LYS A 39 9.49 0.28 7.31
N ALA A 40 8.66 -0.52 6.65
CA ALA A 40 8.91 -1.95 6.47
C ALA A 40 10.21 -2.22 5.69
N GLU A 41 10.50 -1.42 4.66
CA GLU A 41 11.75 -1.49 3.90
C GLU A 41 12.96 -1.19 4.78
N ARG A 42 12.91 -0.13 5.59
CA ARG A 42 13.98 0.21 6.54
C ARG A 42 14.19 -0.87 7.60
N ASP A 43 13.11 -1.41 8.16
CA ASP A 43 13.18 -2.49 9.14
C ASP A 43 13.80 -3.77 8.52
N TYR A 44 13.46 -4.08 7.27
CA TYR A 44 14.05 -5.20 6.53
C TYR A 44 15.54 -4.98 6.25
N GLU A 45 15.92 -3.81 5.74
CA GLU A 45 17.34 -3.48 5.47
C GLU A 45 18.18 -3.50 6.75
N ALA A 46 17.62 -3.09 7.89
CA ALA A 46 18.26 -3.23 9.19
C ALA A 46 18.42 -4.69 9.62
N ALA A 47 17.43 -5.55 9.37
CA ALA A 47 17.44 -6.96 9.78
C ALA A 47 18.29 -7.88 8.86
N ARG A 48 18.32 -7.56 7.56
CA ARG A 48 19.00 -8.31 6.49
C ARG A 48 20.46 -8.70 6.79
N PRO A 49 21.35 -7.80 7.24
CA PRO A 49 22.73 -8.18 7.53
C PRO A 49 22.84 -9.22 8.65
N TYR A 50 21.98 -9.16 9.68
CA TYR A 50 21.97 -10.15 10.75
C TYR A 50 21.52 -11.52 10.26
N ALA A 51 20.49 -11.57 9.41
CA ALA A 51 20.05 -12.81 8.78
C ALA A 51 21.16 -13.45 7.93
N ILE A 52 21.93 -12.64 7.18
CA ILE A 52 23.07 -13.11 6.38
C ILE A 52 24.18 -13.68 7.30
N GLN A 53 24.49 -12.98 8.39
CA GLN A 53 25.50 -13.43 9.36
C GLN A 53 25.14 -14.77 10.03
N LEU A 54 23.84 -15.07 10.17
CA LEU A 54 23.36 -16.33 10.74
C LEU A 54 23.53 -17.52 9.79
N LEU A 55 23.50 -17.32 8.47
CA LEU A 55 23.48 -18.40 7.48
C LEU A 55 24.59 -19.46 7.65
N PRO A 56 25.86 -19.12 7.95
CA PRO A 56 26.92 -20.12 8.12
C PRO A 56 26.74 -21.03 9.33
N TYR A 57 25.95 -20.63 10.33
CA TYR A 57 25.70 -21.38 11.56
C TYR A 57 24.47 -22.29 11.46
N LEU A 58 23.72 -22.21 10.37
CA LEU A 58 22.51 -22.99 10.14
C LEU A 58 22.79 -24.28 9.37
N SER A 59 21.91 -25.26 9.52
CA SER A 59 21.93 -26.43 8.64
C SER A 59 21.68 -25.99 7.19
N PRO A 60 22.16 -26.73 6.17
CA PRO A 60 21.92 -26.37 4.77
C PRO A 60 20.43 -26.18 4.44
N ARG A 61 19.56 -26.97 5.08
CA ARG A 61 18.10 -26.88 4.89
C ARG A 61 17.51 -25.60 5.47
N ASP A 62 17.96 -25.20 6.66
CA ASP A 62 17.46 -24.01 7.34
C ASP A 62 18.03 -22.73 6.71
N ALA A 63 19.31 -22.74 6.32
CA ALA A 63 19.92 -21.65 5.56
C ALA A 63 19.16 -21.39 4.25
N GLU A 64 18.77 -22.46 3.54
CA GLU A 64 17.97 -22.34 2.32
C GLU A 64 16.55 -21.83 2.58
N ALA A 65 15.94 -22.22 3.71
CA ALA A 65 14.65 -21.65 4.12
C ALA A 65 14.76 -20.14 4.41
N VAL A 66 15.81 -19.71 5.10
CA VAL A 66 16.07 -18.28 5.38
C VAL A 66 16.30 -17.50 4.09
N ARG A 67 17.10 -18.00 3.15
CA ARG A 67 17.31 -17.36 1.84
C ARG A 67 16.01 -17.18 1.07
N ARG A 68 15.16 -18.21 1.03
CA ARG A 68 13.85 -18.12 0.38
C ARG A 68 12.92 -17.12 1.06
N ALA A 69 12.96 -17.04 2.39
CA ALA A 69 12.18 -16.07 3.15
C ALA A 69 12.62 -14.64 2.81
N MET A 70 13.94 -14.38 2.81
CA MET A 70 14.50 -13.08 2.41
C MET A 70 14.07 -12.68 1.00
N ALA A 71 14.23 -13.57 0.01
CA ALA A 71 13.80 -13.31 -1.37
C ALA A 71 12.29 -13.05 -1.48
N SER A 72 11.47 -13.74 -0.67
CA SER A 72 10.02 -13.50 -0.64
C SER A 72 9.69 -12.14 -0.05
N ILE A 73 10.38 -11.71 1.01
CA ILE A 73 10.18 -10.40 1.62
C ILE A 73 10.55 -9.29 0.61
N GLU A 74 11.69 -9.40 -0.06
CA GLU A 74 12.11 -8.46 -1.10
C GLU A 74 11.05 -8.34 -2.22
N HIS A 75 10.52 -9.48 -2.66
CA HIS A 75 9.45 -9.50 -3.67
C HIS A 75 8.17 -8.82 -3.18
N PHE A 76 7.73 -9.08 -1.95
CA PHE A 76 6.51 -8.46 -1.41
C PHE A 76 6.68 -6.96 -1.13
N LEU A 77 7.87 -6.51 -0.71
CA LEU A 77 8.17 -5.08 -0.56
C LEU A 77 8.08 -4.36 -1.91
N ALA A 78 8.59 -4.96 -2.99
CA ALA A 78 8.47 -4.40 -4.33
C ALA A 78 7.01 -4.29 -4.79
N ILE A 79 6.20 -5.32 -4.55
CA ILE A 79 4.76 -5.29 -4.85
C ILE A 79 4.05 -4.21 -4.01
N ALA A 80 4.39 -4.11 -2.73
CA ALA A 80 3.78 -3.13 -1.84
C ALA A 80 4.06 -1.70 -2.29
N ARG A 81 5.29 -1.40 -2.72
CA ARG A 81 5.64 -0.07 -3.27
C ARG A 81 4.88 0.23 -4.56
N ALA A 82 4.80 -0.73 -5.48
CA ALA A 82 3.98 -0.56 -6.68
C ALA A 82 2.50 -0.30 -6.33
N ALA A 83 1.97 -1.02 -5.35
CA ALA A 83 0.59 -0.85 -4.90
C ALA A 83 0.34 0.53 -4.26
N THR A 84 1.29 1.06 -3.49
CA THR A 84 1.19 2.41 -2.92
C THR A 84 1.23 3.49 -3.99
N ASP A 85 2.09 3.35 -5.02
CA ASP A 85 2.14 4.28 -6.15
C ASP A 85 0.81 4.32 -6.91
N PHE A 86 0.19 3.16 -7.13
CA PHE A 86 -1.16 3.08 -7.70
C PHE A 86 -2.22 3.68 -6.77
N GLY A 87 -2.11 3.45 -5.47
CA GLY A 87 -3.00 4.02 -4.46
C GLY A 87 -2.99 5.56 -4.46
N GLU A 88 -1.81 6.18 -4.55
CA GLU A 88 -1.67 7.63 -4.65
C GLU A 88 -2.30 8.19 -5.93
N GLN A 89 -2.12 7.52 -7.07
CA GLN A 89 -2.75 7.92 -8.33
C GLN A 89 -4.28 7.86 -8.25
N ILE A 90 -4.84 6.79 -7.67
CA ILE A 90 -6.29 6.65 -7.48
C ILE A 90 -6.81 7.74 -6.54
N ALA A 91 -6.13 7.99 -5.42
CA ALA A 91 -6.50 9.03 -4.48
C ALA A 91 -6.51 10.42 -5.14
N ALA A 92 -5.52 10.73 -5.98
CA ALA A 92 -5.46 11.98 -6.75
C ALA A 92 -6.63 12.11 -7.73
N ILE A 93 -7.01 11.02 -8.41
CA ILE A 93 -8.17 11.01 -9.32
C ILE A 93 -9.47 11.25 -8.54
N GLU A 94 -9.65 10.64 -7.37
CA GLU A 94 -10.83 10.85 -6.53
C GLU A 94 -10.94 12.30 -6.03
N GLU A 95 -9.82 12.90 -5.64
CA GLU A 95 -9.77 14.29 -5.19
C GLU A 95 -10.06 15.28 -6.34
N ALA A 96 -9.56 14.99 -7.54
CA ALA A 96 -9.90 15.74 -8.75
C ALA A 96 -11.40 15.63 -9.08
N ARG A 97 -12.00 14.44 -8.96
CA ARG A 97 -13.46 14.24 -9.17
C ARG A 97 -14.29 15.05 -8.18
N ARG A 98 -13.93 15.01 -6.89
CA ARG A 98 -14.62 15.81 -5.86
C ARG A 98 -14.52 17.31 -6.14
N SER A 99 -13.34 17.77 -6.58
CA SER A 99 -13.10 19.17 -6.94
C SER A 99 -13.95 19.59 -8.15
N LEU A 100 -14.05 18.74 -9.17
CA LEU A 100 -14.89 18.98 -10.34
C LEU A 100 -16.37 19.11 -9.95
N THR A 101 -16.89 18.17 -9.15
CA THR A 101 -18.28 18.23 -8.66
C THR A 101 -18.55 19.51 -7.85
N TYR A 102 -17.61 19.94 -7.01
CA TYR A 102 -17.74 21.20 -6.27
C TYR A 102 -17.85 22.42 -7.20
N VAL A 103 -17.02 22.49 -8.24
CA VAL A 103 -17.04 23.58 -9.23
C VAL A 103 -18.33 23.56 -10.04
N GLU A 104 -18.80 22.39 -10.45
CA GLU A 104 -20.07 22.22 -11.18
C GLU A 104 -21.27 22.67 -10.33
N ASP A 105 -21.33 22.25 -9.06
CA ASP A 105 -22.37 22.68 -8.13
C ASP A 105 -22.34 24.18 -7.84
N SER A 106 -21.15 24.75 -7.65
CA SER A 106 -20.98 26.19 -7.44
C SER A 106 -21.41 26.99 -8.67
N ASN A 107 -21.07 26.50 -9.87
CA ASN A 107 -21.48 27.13 -11.12
C ASN A 107 -22.99 27.01 -11.36
N ALA A 108 -23.60 25.88 -11.04
CA ALA A 108 -25.05 25.70 -11.13
C ALA A 108 -25.80 26.66 -10.20
N ARG A 109 -25.33 26.84 -8.96
CA ARG A 109 -25.89 27.81 -8.00
C ARG A 109 -25.77 29.25 -8.49
N ASN A 110 -24.63 29.62 -9.08
CA ASN A 110 -24.43 30.97 -9.63
C ASN A 110 -25.30 31.25 -10.86
N ARG A 111 -25.56 30.25 -11.71
CA ARG A 111 -26.47 30.40 -12.87
C ARG A 111 -27.93 30.57 -12.46
N GLY A 112 -28.37 29.92 -11.38
CA GLY A 112 -29.73 30.09 -10.85
C GLY A 112 -29.98 31.40 -10.10
N ALA A 113 -28.92 32.16 -9.77
CA ALA A 113 -29.00 33.43 -9.04
C ALA A 113 -29.00 34.68 -9.96
N LEU A 114 -28.93 34.49 -11.28
CA LEU A 114 -29.08 35.58 -12.24
C LEU A 114 -30.58 35.85 -12.45
N PRO A 115 -31.13 37.02 -12.02
CA PRO A 115 -32.48 37.39 -12.40
C PRO A 115 -32.53 37.61 -13.92
N ASP A 116 -33.55 37.06 -14.57
CA ASP A 116 -33.86 37.32 -15.99
C ASP A 116 -33.85 38.84 -16.21
N ARG A 117 -32.90 39.30 -17.05
CA ARG A 117 -32.80 40.70 -17.49
C ARG A 117 -33.36 40.84 -18.89
#